data_AF-A0A9E2VMR4-F1
#
_entry.id   AF-A0A9E2VMR4-F1
#
_cell.length_a   1.000
_cell.length_b   1.000
_cell.length_c   1.000
_cell.angle_alpha   90.00
_cell.angle_beta   90.00
_cell.angle_gamma   90.00
#
_symmetry.space_group_name_H-M   'P 1'
#
loop_
_entity.id
_entity.type
_entity.pdbx_description
1 polymer ?
#
loop_
_entity_poly.entity_id
_entity_poly.type
_entity_poly.pdbx_seq_one_letter_code
_entity_poly.pdbx_strand_id
1 'polypeptide(L)'
;MRPILVAAILAMAACAQWATAANYYVRKTGNDANAGTSAGAAYKTVAKAISVAQAGDVIYIGRGTYSESISTARWHSVGQDPYRR
;
A
#
# COMPACT_ATOMS: atom_id res chain seq x y z
N MET A 1 -7.44 43.77 9.08
CA MET A 1 -6.82 42.42 9.04
C MET A 1 -7.76 41.52 8.25
N ARG A 2 -7.37 41.06 7.05
CA ARG A 2 -8.27 40.41 6.09
C ARG A 2 -8.46 38.93 6.49
N PRO A 3 -9.61 38.52 7.05
CA PRO A 3 -9.82 37.15 7.54
C PRO A 3 -9.71 36.11 6.42
N ILE A 4 -9.91 36.56 5.17
CA ILE A 4 -9.79 35.77 3.94
C ILE A 4 -8.35 35.24 3.73
N LEU A 5 -7.33 36.01 4.12
CA LEU A 5 -5.93 35.57 3.99
C LEU A 5 -5.56 34.52 5.06
N VAL A 6 -6.13 34.62 6.26
CA VAL A 6 -5.90 33.65 7.34
C VAL A 6 -6.61 32.32 7.05
N ALA A 7 -7.83 32.37 6.51
CA ALA A 7 -8.58 31.19 6.08
C ALA A 7 -7.88 30.46 4.92
N ALA A 8 -7.31 31.19 3.95
CA ALA A 8 -6.57 30.59 2.84
C ALA A 8 -5.27 29.90 3.30
N ILE A 9 -4.54 30.48 4.25
CA ILE A 9 -3.30 29.89 4.80
C ILE A 9 -3.60 28.63 5.63
N LEU A 10 -4.70 28.63 6.41
CA LEU A 10 -5.15 27.44 7.16
C LEU A 10 -5.64 26.32 6.22
N ALA A 11 -6.31 26.65 5.12
CA ALA A 11 -6.74 25.68 4.12
C ALA A 11 -5.55 25.06 3.35
N MET A 12 -4.51 25.85 3.08
CA MET A 12 -3.30 25.37 2.40
C MET A 12 -2.45 24.44 3.30
N ALA A 13 -2.39 24.72 4.61
CA ALA A 13 -1.66 23.89 5.58
C ALA A 13 -2.31 22.51 5.81
N ALA A 14 -3.63 22.40 5.65
CA ALA A 14 -4.35 21.11 5.74
C ALA A 14 -4.09 20.18 4.54
N CYS A 15 -3.55 20.70 3.43
CA CYS A 15 -3.27 19.92 2.21
C CYS A 15 -1.89 19.25 2.24
N ALA A 16 -1.02 19.61 3.18
CA ALA A 16 0.31 18.99 3.33
C ALA A 16 0.22 17.68 4.14
N GLN A 17 -0.60 16.73 3.69
CA GLN A 17 -0.55 15.36 4.21
C GLN A 17 0.63 14.66 3.56
N TRP A 18 1.76 14.60 4.27
CA TRP A 18 2.91 13.83 3.84
C TRP A 18 2.50 12.38 3.55
N ALA A 19 2.68 11.96 2.30
CA ALA A 19 2.59 10.56 1.95
C ALA A 19 3.78 9.85 2.62
N THR A 20 3.53 9.24 3.77
CA THR A 20 4.52 8.38 4.43
C THR A 20 4.46 7.00 3.81
N ALA A 21 5.60 6.50 3.34
CA ALA A 21 5.73 5.11 2.92
C ALA A 21 5.49 4.20 4.14
N ALA A 22 4.52 3.28 4.03
CA ALA A 22 4.20 2.32 5.06
C ALA A 22 4.98 1.00 4.84
N ASN A 23 5.35 0.37 5.95
CA ASN A 23 5.98 -0.96 5.95
C ASN A 23 4.94 -2.01 6.36
N TYR A 24 4.65 -2.95 5.47
CA TYR A 24 3.78 -4.09 5.72
C TYR A 24 4.57 -5.39 5.86
N TYR A 25 4.07 -6.33 6.64
CA TYR A 25 4.72 -7.61 6.91
C TYR A 25 3.78 -8.77 6.60
N VAL A 26 4.31 -9.81 5.96
CA VAL A 26 3.60 -11.05 5.63
C VAL A 26 4.34 -12.24 6.24
N ARG A 27 3.65 -13.11 6.97
CA ARG A 27 4.20 -14.31 7.61
C ARG A 27 3.20 -15.46 7.58
N LYS A 28 3.67 -16.70 7.43
CA LYS A 28 2.81 -17.89 7.47
C LYS A 28 2.03 -18.07 8.77
N THR A 29 2.58 -17.56 9.88
CA THR A 29 1.97 -17.55 11.21
C THR A 29 1.07 -16.32 11.44
N GLY A 30 0.95 -15.42 10.47
CA GLY A 30 0.15 -14.20 10.56
C GLY A 30 -1.36 -14.44 10.39
N ASN A 31 -2.11 -13.35 10.38
CA ASN A 31 -3.56 -13.33 10.16
C ASN A 31 -3.94 -12.10 9.31
N ASP A 32 -4.79 -12.30 8.30
CA ASP A 32 -5.22 -11.23 7.38
C ASP A 32 -6.14 -10.18 8.02
N ALA A 33 -6.65 -10.47 9.22
CA ALA A 33 -7.34 -9.49 10.07
C ALA A 33 -6.38 -8.55 10.83
N ASN A 34 -5.08 -8.83 10.86
CA ASN A 34 -4.11 -7.98 11.54
C ASN A 34 -3.88 -6.66 10.77
N ALA A 35 -3.23 -5.70 11.41
CA ALA A 35 -2.87 -4.43 10.76
C ALA A 35 -1.70 -4.55 9.75
N GLY A 36 -0.91 -5.61 9.80
CA GLY A 36 0.24 -5.81 8.91
C GLY A 36 1.44 -4.93 9.20
N THR A 37 1.40 -4.05 10.20
CA THR A 37 2.41 -3.00 10.46
C THR A 37 3.65 -3.46 11.22
N SER A 38 3.69 -4.72 11.64
CA SER A 38 4.84 -5.30 12.34
C SER A 38 4.92 -6.81 12.13
N ALA A 39 6.08 -7.40 12.45
CA ALA A 39 6.30 -8.84 12.39
C ALA A 39 5.29 -9.66 13.23
N GLY A 40 4.89 -9.17 14.40
CA GLY A 40 3.92 -9.83 15.28
C GLY A 40 2.47 -9.66 14.82
N ALA A 41 2.18 -8.56 14.13
CA ALA A 41 0.87 -8.25 13.55
C ALA A 41 0.87 -8.46 12.02
N ALA A 42 1.66 -9.40 11.49
CA ALA A 42 1.79 -9.62 10.06
C ALA A 42 0.51 -10.20 9.45
N TYR A 43 0.29 -9.90 8.17
CA TYR A 43 -0.70 -10.59 7.34
C TYR A 43 -0.28 -12.05 7.10
N LYS A 44 -1.26 -12.90 6.78
CA LYS A 44 -1.02 -14.30 6.41
C LYS A 44 -0.71 -14.44 4.92
N THR A 45 -1.37 -13.64 4.10
CA THR A 45 -1.34 -13.75 2.63
C THR A 45 -0.62 -12.57 2.00
N VAL A 46 0.03 -12.81 0.86
CA VAL A 46 0.67 -11.74 0.06
C VAL A 46 -0.40 -10.90 -0.62
N ALA A 47 -1.50 -11.53 -1.05
CA ALA A 47 -2.63 -10.84 -1.67
C ALA A 47 -3.24 -9.76 -0.76
N LYS A 48 -3.38 -10.03 0.55
CA LYS A 48 -3.88 -9.04 1.51
C LYS A 48 -2.94 -7.83 1.59
N ALA A 49 -1.63 -8.05 1.69
CA ALA A 49 -0.65 -6.97 1.74
C ALA A 49 -0.68 -6.12 0.46
N ILE A 50 -0.79 -6.75 -0.72
CA ILE A 50 -0.91 -6.03 -2.00
C ILE A 50 -2.19 -5.20 -2.07
N SER A 51 -3.30 -5.68 -1.51
CA SER A 51 -4.58 -4.96 -1.55
C SER A 51 -4.57 -3.64 -0.78
N VAL A 52 -3.72 -3.54 0.25
CA VAL A 52 -3.61 -2.33 1.09
C VAL A 52 -2.46 -1.42 0.68
N ALA A 53 -1.41 -1.98 0.08
CA ALA A 53 -0.21 -1.23 -0.28
C ALA A 53 -0.47 -0.16 -1.35
N GLN A 54 0.06 1.03 -1.10
CA GLN A 54 0.08 2.18 -1.99
C GLN A 54 1.46 2.33 -2.63
N ALA A 55 1.55 3.22 -3.62
CA ALA A 55 2.83 3.56 -4.23
C ALA A 55 3.77 4.15 -3.17
N GLY A 56 4.97 3.59 -3.06
CA GLY A 56 5.97 3.98 -2.05
C GLY A 56 6.04 3.03 -0.85
N ASP A 57 5.06 2.15 -0.65
CA ASP A 57 5.06 1.20 0.46
C ASP A 57 6.02 0.02 0.23
N VAL A 58 6.47 -0.60 1.32
CA VAL A 58 7.34 -1.78 1.30
C VAL A 58 6.66 -2.96 1.98
N ILE A 59 6.63 -4.11 1.32
CA ILE A 59 6.09 -5.37 1.86
C ILE A 59 7.24 -6.33 2.18
N TYR A 60 7.44 -6.62 3.46
CA TYR A 60 8.40 -7.61 3.96
C TYR A 60 7.76 -8.99 4.06
N ILE A 61 8.21 -9.91 3.22
CA ILE A 61 7.74 -11.29 3.21
C ILE A 61 8.69 -12.15 4.06
N GLY A 62 8.17 -12.75 5.11
CA GLY A 62 8.89 -13.68 5.97
C GLY A 62 9.17 -15.02 5.28
N ARG A 63 10.01 -15.85 5.89
CA ARG A 63 10.32 -17.18 5.37
C ARG A 63 9.05 -18.02 5.21
N GLY A 64 8.97 -18.78 4.12
CA GLY A 64 7.93 -19.78 3.90
C GLY A 64 7.48 -19.86 2.45
N THR A 65 6.69 -20.90 2.15
CA THR A 65 6.08 -21.09 0.84
C THR A 65 4.68 -20.49 0.82
N TYR A 66 4.45 -19.59 -0.13
CA TYR A 66 3.18 -18.90 -0.37
C TYR A 66 2.63 -19.35 -1.73
N SER A 67 1.87 -20.44 -1.73
CA SER A 67 1.22 -20.96 -2.94
C SER A 67 -0.07 -20.20 -3.19
N GLU A 68 0.04 -18.99 -3.74
CA GLU A 68 -1.09 -18.08 -3.97
C GLU A 68 -1.10 -17.61 -5.43
N SER A 69 -2.28 -17.59 -6.06
CA SER A 69 -2.47 -16.95 -7.36
C SER A 69 -2.71 -15.46 -7.15
N ILE A 70 -1.68 -14.65 -7.39
CA ILE A 70 -1.75 -13.19 -7.20
C ILE A 70 -2.22 -12.54 -8.50
N SER A 71 -3.42 -11.95 -8.49
CA SER A 71 -3.85 -11.01 -9.51
C SER A 71 -3.71 -9.60 -8.95
N THR A 72 -2.81 -8.79 -9.52
CA THR A 72 -2.78 -7.37 -9.20
C THR A 72 -3.44 -6.60 -10.33
N ALA A 73 -4.43 -5.78 -9.99
CA ALA A 73 -5.14 -4.94 -10.95
C ALA A 73 -4.24 -3.83 -11.55
N ARG A 74 -3.07 -3.60 -10.94
CA ARG A 74 -2.12 -2.54 -11.36
C ARG A 74 -1.06 -3.03 -12.33
N TRP A 75 -0.92 -4.34 -12.53
CA TRP A 75 -0.12 -4.84 -13.65
C TRP A 75 -0.84 -4.46 -14.94
N HIS A 76 -0.19 -3.67 -15.79
CA HIS A 76 -0.61 -3.60 -17.19
C HIS A 76 -0.43 -4.99 -17.77
N SER A 77 -1.55 -5.71 -17.97
CA SER A 77 -1.55 -6.91 -18.77
C SER A 77 -1.04 -6.53 -20.16
N VAL A 78 0.21 -6.87 -20.48
CA VAL A 78 0.87 -6.66 -21.79
C VAL A 78 0.20 -7.48 -22.92
N GLY A 79 -1.05 -7.91 -22.73
CA GLY A 79 -1.92 -8.52 -23.73
C GLY A 79 -2.92 -7.55 -24.37
N GLN A 80 -2.94 -6.27 -23.97
CA GLN A 80 -3.76 -5.23 -24.61
C GLN A 80 -2.92 -4.14 -25.30
N ASP A 81 -1.62 -4.36 -25.49
CA ASP A 81 -0.78 -3.46 -26.28
C ASP A 81 -0.86 -3.84 -27.78
N PRO A 82 -1.54 -3.04 -28.63
CA PRO A 82 -1.63 -3.32 -30.06
C PRO A 82 -0.30 -3.12 -30.82
N TYR A 83 0.79 -2.70 -30.16
CA TYR A 83 2.07 -2.39 -30.81
C TYR A 83 3.21 -3.38 -30.54
N ARG A 84 2.96 -4.51 -29.88
CA ARG A 84 3.99 -5.55 -29.71
C ARG A 84 4.17 -6.36 -31.00
N ARG A 85 5.05 -5.90 -31.90
CA ARG A 85 5.65 -6.73 -32.96
C ARG A 85 6.89 -7.45 -32.43
#